data_AF-A0A089PX66-F1
#
_entry.id   AF-A0A089PX66-F1
#
_cell.length_a   1.000
_cell.length_b   1.000
_cell.length_c   1.000
_cell.angle_alpha   90.00
_cell.angle_beta   90.00
_cell.angle_gamma   90.00
#
_symmetry.space_group_name_H-M   'P 1'
#
loop_
_entity.id
_entity.type
_entity.pdbx_description
1 polymer ?
#
loop_
_entity_poly.entity_id
_entity_poly.type
_entity_poly.pdbx_seq_one_letter_code
_entity_poly.pdbx_strand_id
1 'polypeptide(L)'
;MQPARLLGDGLEPYANQEGERLIYSQPVESGFMGYSFDFEIHLADLDALHRDDDRRAVFEMIAHGLLQHSTLRGNIRFTLRDFDAPVANTLHASSDFLPEFIQRVSKEHNIHIESYIEDAMKRGSARN
;
A
#
# COMPACT_ATOMS: atom_id res chain seq x y z
N MET A 1 -9.49 20.26 -14.78
CA MET A 1 -9.02 19.03 -15.46
C MET A 1 -9.54 17.84 -14.68
N GLN A 2 -10.00 16.79 -15.33
CA GLN A 2 -10.34 15.54 -14.64
C GLN A 2 -9.04 14.83 -14.24
N PRO A 3 -9.00 14.17 -13.07
CA PRO A 3 -7.86 13.36 -12.67
C PRO A 3 -7.62 12.26 -13.72
N ALA A 4 -6.39 12.12 -14.18
CA ALA A 4 -6.03 11.05 -15.11
C ALA A 4 -5.62 9.81 -14.31
N ARG A 5 -6.32 8.68 -14.51
CA ARG A 5 -5.98 7.40 -13.88
C ARG A 5 -4.67 6.86 -14.47
N LEU A 6 -3.69 6.58 -13.61
CA LEU A 6 -2.37 6.07 -13.98
C LEU A 6 -2.10 4.65 -13.51
N LEU A 7 -2.75 4.21 -12.42
CA LEU A 7 -2.64 2.86 -11.86
C LEU A 7 -3.98 2.45 -11.27
N GLY A 8 -4.30 1.16 -11.35
CA GLY A 8 -5.43 0.54 -10.67
C GLY A 8 -6.78 0.73 -11.38
N ASP A 9 -7.66 -0.25 -11.26
CA ASP A 9 -9.04 -0.16 -11.73
C ASP A 9 -10.07 -0.65 -10.68
N GLY A 10 -11.26 -0.03 -10.70
CA GLY A 10 -12.35 -0.41 -9.80
C GLY A 10 -12.10 -0.09 -8.32
N LEU A 11 -12.12 -1.13 -7.47
CA LEU A 11 -12.05 -1.04 -6.00
C LEU A 11 -10.64 -1.33 -5.43
N GLU A 12 -9.66 -1.58 -6.29
CA GLU A 12 -8.26 -1.79 -5.85
C GLU A 12 -7.54 -0.45 -5.64
N PRO A 13 -6.36 -0.43 -4.99
CA PRO A 13 -5.58 0.79 -4.87
C PRO A 13 -5.24 1.37 -6.24
N TYR A 14 -5.32 2.69 -6.34
CA TYR A 14 -5.16 3.39 -7.60
C TYR A 14 -4.28 4.63 -7.46
N ALA A 15 -3.71 5.08 -8.58
CA ALA A 15 -2.99 6.33 -8.65
C ALA A 15 -3.60 7.26 -9.71
N ASN A 16 -3.74 8.53 -9.37
CA ASN A 16 -4.26 9.58 -10.24
C ASN A 16 -3.25 10.71 -10.39
N GLN A 17 -3.23 11.36 -11.55
CA GLN A 17 -2.60 12.67 -11.71
C GLN A 17 -3.60 13.78 -11.45
N GLU A 18 -3.30 14.63 -10.47
CA GLU A 18 -4.07 15.81 -10.09
C GLU A 18 -3.22 17.07 -10.28
N GLY A 19 -3.28 17.64 -11.48
CA GLY A 19 -2.39 18.73 -11.87
C GLY A 19 -0.93 18.26 -11.93
N GLU A 20 -0.07 18.82 -11.08
CA GLU A 20 1.34 18.45 -10.96
C GLU A 20 1.59 17.33 -9.94
N ARG A 21 0.56 16.92 -9.19
CA ARG A 21 0.69 15.93 -8.12
C ARG A 21 0.26 14.55 -8.60
N LEU A 22 0.94 13.53 -8.10
CA LEU A 22 0.52 12.14 -8.22
C LEU A 22 -0.06 11.70 -6.88
N ILE A 23 -1.31 11.26 -6.88
CA ILE A 23 -2.03 10.84 -5.68
C ILE A 23 -2.27 9.35 -5.75
N TYR A 24 -1.71 8.61 -4.79
CA TYR A 24 -2.03 7.22 -4.53
C TYR A 24 -3.17 7.13 -3.52
N SER A 25 -4.21 6.38 -3.85
CA SER A 25 -5.37 6.15 -3.01
C SER A 25 -5.42 4.68 -2.58
N GLN A 26 -5.47 4.46 -1.28
CA GLN A 26 -5.61 3.15 -0.66
C GLN A 26 -7.02 3.00 -0.07
N PRO A 27 -7.91 2.23 -0.72
CA PRO A 27 -9.13 1.77 -0.10
C PRO A 27 -8.84 0.85 1.08
N VAL A 28 -9.54 1.07 2.18
CA VAL A 28 -9.49 0.26 3.40
C VAL A 28 -10.90 -0.10 3.80
N GLU A 29 -11.24 -1.37 3.64
CA GLU A 29 -12.49 -1.91 4.12
C GLU A 29 -12.30 -2.43 5.55
N SER A 30 -12.99 -1.79 6.49
CA SER A 30 -13.36 -2.42 7.76
C SER A 30 -14.76 -3.00 7.55
N GLY A 31 -15.05 -4.21 8.03
CA GLY A 31 -16.34 -4.89 7.79
C GLY A 31 -17.63 -4.11 8.17
N PHE A 32 -17.49 -2.91 8.74
CA PHE A 32 -18.55 -1.97 9.05
C PHE A 32 -18.50 -0.64 8.27
N MET A 33 -17.35 -0.26 7.68
CA MET A 33 -17.14 1.03 7.02
C MET A 33 -15.93 1.02 6.07
N GLY A 34 -16.10 1.55 4.86
CA GLY A 34 -15.01 1.77 3.91
C GLY A 34 -14.38 3.15 4.09
N TYR A 35 -13.05 3.19 4.09
CA TYR A 35 -12.24 4.41 4.07
C TYR A 35 -11.43 4.45 2.78
N SER A 36 -11.11 5.65 2.29
CA SER A 36 -10.08 5.85 1.27
C SER A 36 -9.05 6.81 1.85
N PHE A 37 -7.79 6.43 1.77
CA PHE A 37 -6.68 7.26 2.22
C PHE A 37 -5.83 7.67 1.03
N ASP A 38 -5.60 8.97 0.91
CA ASP A 38 -4.90 9.56 -0.23
C ASP A 38 -3.52 10.07 0.21
N PHE A 39 -2.49 9.70 -0.56
CA PHE A 39 -1.10 10.04 -0.32
C PHE A 39 -0.48 10.60 -1.59
N GLU A 40 0.29 11.68 -1.45
CA GLU A 40 1.11 12.15 -2.56
C GLU A 40 2.30 11.20 -2.75
N ILE A 41 2.53 10.78 -3.99
CA ILE A 41 3.65 9.92 -4.38
C ILE A 41 4.51 10.62 -5.44
N HIS A 42 5.73 10.15 -5.60
CA HIS A 42 6.63 10.60 -6.66
C HIS A 42 6.53 9.70 -7.89
N LEU A 43 7.04 10.19 -9.02
CA LEU A 43 7.08 9.42 -10.26
C LEU A 43 7.85 8.10 -10.10
N ALA A 44 8.93 8.10 -9.32
CA ALA A 44 9.70 6.88 -9.05
C ALA A 44 8.89 5.82 -8.28
N ASP A 45 7.99 6.24 -7.38
CA ASP A 45 7.10 5.34 -6.66
C ASP A 45 6.09 4.71 -7.62
N LEU A 46 5.51 5.53 -8.51
CA LEU A 46 4.60 5.07 -9.56
C LEU A 46 5.28 4.07 -10.51
N ASP A 47 6.48 4.39 -10.98
CA ASP A 47 7.26 3.50 -11.84
C ASP A 47 7.55 2.15 -11.17
N ALA A 48 7.85 2.16 -9.87
CA ALA A 48 8.06 0.93 -9.09
C ALA A 48 6.77 0.11 -8.99
N LEU A 49 5.62 0.75 -8.76
CA LEU A 49 4.30 0.10 -8.70
C LEU A 49 3.91 -0.55 -10.04
N HIS A 50 4.34 -0.01 -11.17
CA HIS A 50 4.10 -0.61 -12.50
C HIS A 50 5.07 -1.73 -12.84
N ARG A 51 6.29 -1.69 -12.30
CA ARG A 51 7.38 -2.57 -12.72
C ARG A 51 7.38 -3.92 -12.00
N ASP A 52 6.87 -3.98 -10.77
CA ASP A 52 7.00 -5.13 -9.90
C ASP A 52 5.67 -5.41 -9.16
N ASP A 53 4.90 -6.36 -9.71
CA ASP A 53 3.58 -6.74 -9.18
C ASP A 53 3.67 -7.33 -7.77
N ASP A 54 4.77 -8.02 -7.45
CA ASP A 54 4.99 -8.60 -6.12
C ASP A 54 5.22 -7.49 -5.10
N ARG A 55 6.06 -6.50 -5.42
CA ARG A 55 6.25 -5.31 -4.57
C ARG A 55 4.98 -4.50 -4.42
N ARG A 56 4.21 -4.35 -5.50
CA ARG A 56 2.90 -3.70 -5.45
C ARG A 56 1.96 -4.43 -4.48
N ALA A 57 1.88 -5.76 -4.57
CA ALA A 57 1.05 -6.57 -3.68
C ALA A 57 1.50 -6.47 -2.21
N VAL A 58 2.80 -6.56 -1.96
CA VAL A 58 3.36 -6.41 -0.60
C VAL A 58 3.05 -5.02 -0.03
N PHE A 59 3.29 -3.98 -0.83
CA PHE A 59 3.02 -2.60 -0.46
C PHE A 59 1.54 -2.39 -0.12
N GLU A 60 0.64 -2.87 -0.97
CA GLU A 60 -0.80 -2.79 -0.77
C GLU A 60 -1.21 -3.41 0.56
N MET A 61 -0.76 -4.63 0.86
CA MET A 61 -1.11 -5.33 2.09
C MET A 61 -0.55 -4.64 3.34
N ILE A 62 0.69 -4.14 3.28
CA ILE A 62 1.30 -3.39 4.38
C ILE A 62 0.54 -2.08 4.61
N ALA A 63 0.32 -1.28 3.56
CA ALA A 63 -0.40 -0.02 3.64
C ALA A 63 -1.82 -0.23 4.17
N HIS A 64 -2.55 -1.21 3.62
CA HIS A 64 -3.89 -1.55 4.08
C HIS A 64 -3.90 -1.95 5.56
N GLY A 65 -3.00 -2.85 5.98
CA GLY A 65 -2.93 -3.31 7.37
C GLY A 65 -2.64 -2.17 8.35
N LEU A 66 -1.65 -1.33 8.04
CA LEU A 66 -1.29 -0.17 8.87
C LEU A 66 -2.43 0.84 8.97
N LEU A 67 -3.09 1.15 7.85
CA LEU A 67 -4.20 2.09 7.82
C LEU A 67 -5.41 1.53 8.56
N GLN A 68 -5.80 0.28 8.30
CA GLN A 68 -6.89 -0.39 9.01
C GLN A 68 -6.62 -0.40 10.52
N HIS A 69 -5.41 -0.77 10.93
CA HIS A 69 -5.02 -0.78 12.33
C HIS A 69 -5.13 0.62 12.96
N SER A 70 -4.75 1.67 12.25
CA SER A 70 -4.86 3.06 12.73
C SER A 70 -6.30 3.55 12.92
N THR A 71 -7.28 2.93 12.26
CA THR A 71 -8.72 3.27 12.43
C THR A 71 -9.32 2.69 13.71
N LEU A 72 -8.66 1.72 14.35
CA LEU A 72 -9.17 1.09 15.56
C LEU A 72 -9.05 2.02 16.78
N ARG A 73 -10.06 1.98 17.65
CA ARG A 73 -10.12 2.86 18.83
C ARG A 73 -8.93 2.59 19.77
N GLY A 74 -8.18 3.64 20.09
CA GLY A 74 -7.03 3.59 20.99
C GLY A 74 -5.68 3.53 20.28
N ASN A 75 -5.67 3.35 18.96
CA ASN A 75 -4.44 3.32 18.18
C ASN A 75 -4.00 4.71 17.72
N ILE A 76 -2.70 4.83 17.42
CA ILE A 76 -2.11 6.05 16.87
C ILE A 76 -2.63 6.22 15.43
N ARG A 77 -3.01 7.46 15.09
CA ARG A 77 -3.44 7.79 13.73
C ARG A 77 -2.29 7.69 12.74
N PHE A 78 -2.54 7.06 11.61
CA PHE A 78 -1.59 7.04 10.50
C PHE A 78 -1.58 8.40 9.79
N THR A 79 -0.40 8.97 9.61
CA THR A 79 -0.20 10.27 8.97
C THR A 79 0.53 10.12 7.62
N LEU A 80 0.58 11.20 6.85
CA LEU A 80 1.36 11.23 5.61
C LEU A 80 2.84 10.86 5.83
N ARG A 81 3.45 11.27 6.96
CA ARG A 81 4.86 10.93 7.27
C ARG A 81 5.06 9.45 7.54
N ASP A 82 4.03 8.77 8.03
CA ASP A 82 4.10 7.33 8.29
C ASP A 82 4.03 6.53 6.98
N PHE A 83 3.58 7.15 5.88
CA PHE A 83 3.50 6.54 4.55
C PHE A 83 4.85 6.42 3.84
N ASP A 84 5.79 7.31 4.15
CA ASP A 84 7.13 7.31 3.56
C ASP A 84 7.87 5.99 3.84
N ALA A 85 7.68 5.42 5.04
CA ALA A 85 8.35 4.21 5.46
C ALA A 85 7.88 2.96 4.67
N PRO A 86 6.58 2.67 4.52
CA PRO A 86 6.10 1.66 3.58
C PRO A 86 6.64 1.85 2.17
N VAL A 87 6.54 3.05 1.59
CA VAL A 87 7.04 3.32 0.22
C VAL A 87 8.52 2.97 0.08
N ALA A 88 9.36 3.50 0.96
CA ALA A 88 10.80 3.27 0.89
C ALA A 88 11.17 1.80 1.09
N ASN A 89 10.52 1.12 2.04
CA ASN A 89 10.89 -0.23 2.45
C ASN A 89 10.25 -1.35 1.61
N THR A 90 9.22 -1.06 0.80
CA THR A 90 8.62 -2.04 -0.12
C THR A 90 8.94 -1.76 -1.57
N LEU A 91 8.81 -0.52 -2.04
CA LEU A 91 8.94 -0.20 -3.46
C LEU A 91 10.40 -0.03 -3.86
N HIS A 92 11.24 0.49 -2.96
CA HIS A 92 12.61 0.91 -3.29
C HIS A 92 13.73 0.12 -2.61
N ALA A 93 13.45 -0.59 -1.51
CA ALA A 93 14.45 -1.40 -0.82
C ALA A 93 14.86 -2.64 -1.62
N SER A 94 15.97 -3.29 -1.26
CA SER A 94 16.36 -4.56 -1.89
C SER A 94 15.34 -5.67 -1.60
N SER A 95 15.23 -6.64 -2.52
CA SER A 95 14.32 -7.78 -2.33
C SER A 95 14.65 -8.62 -1.09
N ASP A 96 15.93 -8.66 -0.70
CA ASP A 96 16.39 -9.38 0.50
C ASP A 96 15.92 -8.71 1.81
N PHE A 97 15.59 -7.41 1.77
CA PHE A 97 15.14 -6.66 2.94
C PHE A 97 13.63 -6.79 3.20
N LEU A 98 12.84 -7.11 2.17
CA LEU A 98 11.38 -7.19 2.25
C LEU A 98 10.87 -8.18 3.33
N PRO A 99 11.41 -9.41 3.46
CA PRO A 99 10.98 -10.34 4.51
C PRO A 99 11.22 -9.80 5.93
N GLU A 100 12.36 -9.14 6.17
CA GLU A 100 12.66 -8.53 7.46
C GLU A 100 11.71 -7.37 7.77
N PHE A 101 11.39 -6.57 6.76
CA PHE A 101 10.44 -5.46 6.92
C PHE A 101 9.04 -5.95 7.26
N ILE A 102 8.54 -6.98 6.57
CA ILE A 102 7.23 -7.59 6.83
C ILE A 102 7.16 -8.06 8.29
N GLN A 103 8.15 -8.83 8.75
CA GLN A 103 8.18 -9.32 10.13
C GLN A 103 8.21 -8.17 11.17
N ARG A 104 8.94 -7.09 10.86
CA ARG A 104 8.98 -5.91 11.73
C ARG A 104 7.60 -5.26 11.85
N VAL A 105 6.92 -5.02 10.72
CA VAL A 105 5.56 -4.43 10.71
C VAL A 105 4.60 -5.30 11.50
N SER A 106 4.62 -6.62 11.28
CA SER A 106 3.75 -7.55 11.99
C SER A 106 3.94 -7.51 13.50
N LYS A 107 5.20 -7.43 13.95
CA LYS A 107 5.54 -7.39 15.38
C LYS A 107 5.22 -6.04 16.01
N GLU A 108 5.54 -4.94 15.34
CA GLU A 108 5.34 -3.58 15.86
C GLU A 108 3.86 -3.23 16.01
N HIS A 109 3.03 -3.68 15.07
CA HIS A 109 1.60 -3.36 15.05
C HIS A 109 0.71 -4.51 15.52
N ASN A 110 1.29 -5.67 15.85
CA ASN A 110 0.57 -6.89 16.21
C ASN A 110 -0.50 -7.26 15.16
N ILE A 111 -0.11 -7.20 13.88
CA ILE A 111 -0.94 -7.52 12.71
C ILE A 111 -0.32 -8.75 12.03
N HIS A 112 -1.12 -9.77 11.72
CA HIS A 112 -0.65 -10.90 10.92
C HIS A 112 -0.86 -10.60 9.44
N ILE A 113 0.14 -10.01 8.77
CA ILE A 113 0.04 -9.61 7.35
C ILE A 113 0.67 -10.63 6.38
N GLU A 114 1.52 -11.53 6.87
CA GLU A 114 2.32 -12.45 6.05
C GLU A 114 1.44 -13.33 5.16
N SER A 115 0.41 -13.96 5.73
CA SER A 115 -0.49 -14.85 4.97
C SER A 115 -1.24 -14.08 3.88
N TYR A 116 -1.61 -12.82 4.14
CA TYR A 116 -2.30 -11.98 3.16
C TYR A 116 -1.38 -11.56 2.01
N ILE A 117 -0.11 -11.30 2.32
CA ILE A 117 0.92 -11.02 1.30
C ILE A 117 1.12 -12.24 0.41
N GLU A 118 1.31 -13.43 0.99
CA GLU A 118 1.46 -14.67 0.22
C GLU A 118 0.26 -14.92 -0.71
N ASP A 119 -0.96 -14.70 -0.21
CA ASP A 119 -2.18 -14.86 -0.99
C ASP A 119 -2.33 -13.77 -2.06
N ALA A 120 -1.88 -12.55 -1.80
CA ALA A 120 -1.86 -11.47 -2.79
C ALA A 120 -0.86 -11.75 -3.93
N MET A 121 0.36 -12.19 -3.60
CA MET A 121 1.38 -12.57 -4.59
C MET A 121 0.93 -13.76 -5.45
N LYS A 122 0.32 -14.78 -4.84
CA LYS A 122 -0.25 -15.93 -5.57
C LYS A 122 -1.36 -15.51 -6.53
N ARG A 123 -2.22 -14.55 -6.13
CA ARG A 123 -3.29 -14.01 -6.99
C ARG A 123 -2.74 -13.14 -8.13
N GLY A 124 -1.70 -12.35 -7.88
CA GLY A 124 -0.99 -11.57 -8.91
C GLY A 124 -0.34 -12.48 -9.96
N SER A 125 0.33 -13.54 -9.51
CA SER A 125 0.94 -14.56 -10.37
C SER A 125 -0.08 -15.32 -11.25
N ALA A 126 -1.33 -15.42 -10.82
CA ALA A 126 -2.40 -16.08 -11.58
C ALA A 126 -3.12 -15.15 -12.59
N ARG A 127 -2.87 -13.84 -12.52
CA ARG A 127 -3.42 -12.81 -13.43
C ARG A 127 -2.48 -12.46 -14.59
N ASN A 128 -1.25 -12.99 -14.60
CA ASN A 128 -0.24 -12.84 -15.66
C ASN A 128 -0.19 -14.05 -16.60
#